data_AF-V8CIK0-F1
#
_entry.id   AF-V8CIK0-F1
#
_cell.length_a   1.000
_cell.length_b   1.000
_cell.length_c   1.000
_cell.angle_alpha   90.00
_cell.angle_beta   90.00
_cell.angle_gamma   90.00
#
_symmetry.space_group_name_H-M   'P 1'
#
loop_
_entity.id
_entity.type
_entity.pdbx_description
1 polymer ?
#
loop_
_entity_poly.entity_id
_entity_poly.type
_entity_poly.pdbx_seq_one_letter_code
_entity_poly.pdbx_strand_id
1 'polypeptide(L)'
;MQPAKPNPHSKVSKAYALLYAAMFLLLISFFLTSLRTSTGITLDRLTNSHIQFQSALYLRSLEQVARICLVSHITSGDFVLDTDYSGGFEIIGDRVAMYIEAINRRTGQTIRSTKELTLTP
;
A
#
# COMPACT_ATOMS: atom_id res chain seq x y z
N MET A 1 69.31 30.21 -1.75
CA MET A 1 68.17 29.26 -1.63
C MET A 1 67.01 29.80 -2.43
N GLN A 2 66.73 29.24 -3.62
CA GLN A 2 65.52 29.58 -4.38
C GLN A 2 64.36 28.70 -3.89
N PRO A 3 63.15 29.25 -3.67
CA PRO A 3 62.00 28.46 -3.25
C PRO A 3 61.53 27.58 -4.42
N ALA A 4 61.28 26.30 -4.13
CA ALA A 4 60.79 25.33 -5.10
C ALA A 4 59.44 25.80 -5.69
N LYS A 5 59.39 25.91 -7.02
CA LYS A 5 58.20 26.35 -7.75
C LYS A 5 57.10 25.28 -7.60
N PRO A 6 55.87 25.64 -7.20
CA PRO A 6 54.82 24.65 -6.96
C PRO A 6 54.44 23.96 -8.28
N ASN A 7 54.54 22.64 -8.29
CA ASN A 7 54.36 21.81 -9.48
C ASN A 7 52.85 21.79 -9.87
N PRO A 8 52.46 22.37 -11.03
CA PRO A 8 51.05 22.59 -11.39
C PRO A 8 50.26 21.28 -11.57
N HIS A 9 50.94 20.17 -11.90
CA HIS A 9 50.32 18.84 -12.03
C HIS A 9 49.66 18.33 -10.75
N SER A 10 50.16 18.73 -9.57
CA SER A 10 49.62 18.25 -8.28
C SER A 10 48.22 18.79 -7.96
N LYS A 11 47.88 19.99 -8.46
CA LYS A 11 46.56 20.62 -8.26
C LYS A 11 45.50 20.04 -9.21
N VAL A 12 45.90 19.75 -10.44
CA VAL A 12 45.05 19.16 -11.47
C VAL A 12 44.65 17.72 -11.10
N SER A 13 45.61 16.91 -10.62
CA SER A 13 45.36 15.54 -10.14
C SER A 13 44.38 15.49 -8.94
N LYS A 14 44.51 16.43 -7.99
CA LYS A 14 43.60 16.53 -6.84
C LYS A 14 42.18 16.97 -7.23
N ALA A 15 42.05 17.86 -8.22
CA ALA A 15 40.75 18.26 -8.75
C ALA A 15 40.02 17.09 -9.44
N TYR A 16 40.74 16.28 -10.23
CA TYR A 16 40.17 15.06 -10.80
C TYR A 16 39.78 14.03 -9.74
N ALA A 17 40.59 13.85 -8.69
CA ALA A 17 40.24 12.97 -7.57
C ALA A 17 38.93 13.40 -6.88
N LEU A 18 38.72 14.70 -6.70
CA LEU A 18 37.47 15.24 -6.16
C LEU A 18 36.27 15.00 -7.10
N LEU A 19 36.46 15.16 -8.42
CA LEU A 19 35.41 14.88 -9.41
C LEU A 19 35.01 13.40 -9.41
N TYR A 20 35.99 12.49 -9.35
CA TYR A 20 35.71 11.05 -9.25
C TYR A 20 35.01 10.69 -7.95
N ALA A 21 35.40 11.28 -6.82
CA ALA A 21 34.73 11.08 -5.54
C ALA A 21 33.28 11.60 -5.58
N ALA A 22 33.04 12.77 -6.17
CA ALA A 22 31.70 13.32 -6.34
C ALA A 22 30.81 12.43 -7.23
N MET A 23 31.34 11.93 -8.36
CA MET A 23 30.63 10.98 -9.22
C MET A 23 30.28 9.68 -8.48
N PHE A 24 31.20 9.16 -7.68
CA PHE A 24 30.98 7.96 -6.89
C PHE A 24 29.88 8.16 -5.83
N LEU A 25 29.88 9.30 -5.14
CA LEU A 25 28.82 9.64 -4.18
C LEU A 25 27.46 9.81 -4.85
N LEU A 26 27.41 10.41 -6.04
CA LEU A 26 26.17 10.50 -6.83
C LEU A 26 25.66 9.11 -7.23
N LEU A 27 26.56 8.20 -7.65
CA LEU A 27 26.21 6.83 -7.99
C LEU A 27 25.63 6.07 -6.79
N ILE A 28 26.26 6.17 -5.61
CA ILE A 28 25.75 5.57 -4.38
C ILE A 28 24.38 6.15 -4.02
N SER A 29 24.21 7.47 -4.10
CA SER A 29 22.95 8.15 -3.81
C SER A 29 21.83 7.71 -4.74
N PHE A 30 22.15 7.49 -6.03
CA PHE A 30 21.22 6.95 -7.00
C PHE A 30 20.74 5.53 -6.65
N PHE A 31 21.66 4.63 -6.28
CA PHE A 31 21.32 3.28 -5.84
C PHE A 31 20.47 3.27 -4.56
N LEU A 32 20.84 4.07 -3.56
CA LEU A 32 20.07 4.20 -2.32
C LEU A 32 18.64 4.68 -2.58
N THR A 33 18.48 5.69 -3.43
CA THR A 33 17.16 6.24 -3.79
C THR A 33 16.32 5.20 -4.54
N SER A 34 16.93 4.47 -5.47
CA SER A 34 16.25 3.43 -6.26
C SER A 34 15.83 2.23 -5.41
N LEU A 35 16.64 1.84 -4.42
CA LEU A 35 16.27 0.79 -3.46
C LEU A 35 15.12 1.24 -2.55
N ARG A 36 15.13 2.49 -2.10
CA ARG A 36 14.07 3.06 -1.27
C ARG A 36 12.72 3.14 -2.00
N THR A 37 12.73 3.50 -3.28
CA THR A 37 11.50 3.53 -4.09
C THR A 37 11.00 2.12 -4.39
N SER A 38 11.89 1.19 -4.76
CA SER A 38 11.53 -0.21 -5.03
C SER A 38 10.91 -0.91 -3.80
N THR A 39 11.52 -0.72 -2.62
CA THR A 39 10.97 -1.23 -1.35
C THR A 39 9.64 -0.57 -1.00
N GLY A 40 9.49 0.73 -1.24
CA GLY A 40 8.23 1.46 -1.06
C GLY A 40 7.09 0.92 -1.93
N ILE A 41 7.35 0.64 -3.22
CA ILE A 41 6.36 0.07 -4.15
C ILE A 41 6.00 -1.37 -3.76
N THR A 42 6.98 -2.15 -3.32
CA THR A 42 6.74 -3.54 -2.89
C THR A 42 5.88 -3.57 -1.63
N LEU A 43 6.14 -2.66 -0.68
CA LEU A 43 5.34 -2.53 0.54
C LEU A 43 3.90 -2.10 0.23
N ASP A 44 3.68 -1.16 -0.70
CA ASP A 44 2.32 -0.81 -1.17
C ASP A 44 1.56 -2.03 -1.65
N ARG A 45 2.20 -2.84 -2.51
CA ARG A 45 1.57 -4.03 -3.08
C ARG A 45 1.22 -5.04 -1.99
N LEU A 46 2.11 -5.25 -1.03
CA LEU A 46 1.84 -6.14 0.10
C LEU A 46 0.70 -5.62 0.98
N THR A 47 0.68 -4.33 1.30
CA THR A 47 -0.41 -3.73 2.09
C THR A 47 -1.75 -3.82 1.36
N ASN A 48 -1.79 -3.50 0.07
CA ASN A 48 -3.02 -3.63 -0.73
C ASN A 48 -3.48 -5.09 -0.84
N SER A 49 -2.56 -6.03 -1.04
CA SER A 49 -2.87 -7.45 -1.07
C SER A 49 -3.41 -7.95 0.27
N HIS A 50 -2.85 -7.51 1.39
CA HIS A 50 -3.34 -7.83 2.71
C HIS A 50 -4.75 -7.27 2.95
N ILE A 51 -4.99 -6.01 2.58
CA ILE A 51 -6.31 -5.38 2.69
C ILE A 51 -7.35 -6.14 1.87
N GLN A 52 -7.02 -6.52 0.63
CA GLN A 52 -7.92 -7.31 -0.20
C GLN A 52 -8.23 -8.68 0.40
N PHE A 53 -7.21 -9.36 0.95
CA PHE A 53 -7.39 -10.65 1.61
C PHE A 53 -8.31 -10.53 2.85
N GLN A 54 -8.06 -9.54 3.71
CA GLN A 54 -8.91 -9.30 4.87
C GLN A 54 -10.34 -8.90 4.50
N SER A 55 -10.49 -8.04 3.49
CA SER A 55 -11.81 -7.65 2.97
C SER A 55 -12.59 -8.85 2.45
N ALA A 56 -11.92 -9.82 1.79
CA ALA A 56 -12.55 -11.04 1.33
C ALA A 56 -13.02 -11.95 2.49
N LEU A 57 -12.25 -12.02 3.58
CA LEU A 57 -12.65 -12.74 4.79
C LEU A 57 -13.88 -12.08 5.45
N TYR A 58 -13.88 -10.76 5.57
CA TYR A 58 -15.03 -10.04 6.10
C TYR A 58 -16.28 -10.18 5.22
N LEU A 59 -16.15 -10.11 3.89
CA LEU A 59 -17.28 -10.38 2.98
C LEU A 59 -17.86 -11.78 3.19
N ARG A 60 -17.01 -12.79 3.44
CA ARG A 60 -17.47 -14.15 3.74
C ARG A 60 -18.17 -14.23 5.10
N SER A 61 -17.73 -13.45 6.08
CA SER A 61 -18.41 -13.35 7.38
C SER A 61 -19.76 -12.63 7.25
N LEU A 62 -19.81 -11.52 6.51
CA LEU A 62 -21.06 -10.80 6.21
C LEU A 62 -22.07 -11.67 5.47
N GLU A 63 -21.63 -12.58 4.62
CA GLU A 63 -22.53 -13.54 3.97
C GLU A 63 -23.26 -14.42 4.99
N GLN A 64 -22.58 -14.87 6.05
CA GLN A 64 -23.21 -15.65 7.12
C GLN A 64 -24.18 -14.78 7.93
N VAL A 65 -23.79 -13.54 8.23
CA VAL A 65 -24.65 -12.57 8.92
C VAL A 65 -25.90 -12.28 8.12
N ALA A 66 -25.78 -12.01 6.82
CA ALA A 66 -26.90 -11.74 5.93
C ALA A 66 -27.89 -12.92 5.86
N ARG A 67 -27.39 -14.16 5.86
CA ARG A 67 -28.25 -15.36 5.95
C ARG A 67 -29.05 -15.41 7.26
N ILE A 68 -28.43 -15.09 8.39
CA ILE A 68 -29.10 -15.04 9.70
C ILE A 68 -30.14 -13.89 9.74
N CYS A 69 -29.77 -12.74 9.18
CA CYS A 69 -30.63 -11.57 9.09
C CYS A 69 -31.84 -11.81 8.18
N LEU A 70 -31.68 -12.55 7.08
CA LEU A 70 -32.80 -12.95 6.21
C LEU A 70 -33.87 -13.73 6.98
N VAL A 71 -33.45 -14.71 7.80
CA VAL A 71 -34.36 -15.50 8.68
C VAL A 71 -35.07 -14.61 9.69
N SER A 72 -34.42 -13.51 10.11
CA SER A 72 -34.94 -12.57 11.11
C SER A 72 -35.67 -11.36 10.50
N HIS A 73 -35.90 -11.36 9.18
CA HIS A 73 -36.51 -10.25 8.43
C HIS A 73 -35.76 -8.90 8.52
N ILE A 74 -34.45 -8.93 8.76
CA ILE A 74 -33.59 -7.75 8.73
C ILE A 74 -33.01 -7.61 7.31
N THR A 75 -33.33 -6.52 6.63
CA THR A 75 -32.98 -6.32 5.21
C THR A 75 -31.69 -5.55 4.99
N SER A 76 -31.14 -4.89 6.00
CA SER A 76 -29.85 -4.20 5.86
C SER A 76 -29.15 -4.05 7.21
N GLY A 77 -27.85 -3.81 7.15
CA GLY A 77 -27.06 -3.53 8.34
C GLY A 77 -25.67 -3.01 8.00
N ASP A 78 -25.25 -2.00 8.75
CA ASP A 78 -23.90 -1.44 8.70
C ASP A 78 -23.09 -1.89 9.92
N PHE A 79 -21.83 -2.19 9.68
CA PHE A 79 -20.90 -2.73 10.68
C PHE A 79 -19.58 -1.96 10.65
N VAL A 80 -19.14 -1.59 11.84
CA VAL A 80 -17.75 -1.19 12.09
C VAL A 80 -17.03 -2.47 12.53
N LEU A 81 -16.19 -3.01 11.66
CA LEU A 81 -15.53 -4.31 11.87
C LEU A 81 -14.24 -4.14 12.65
N ASP A 82 -13.47 -3.12 12.31
CA ASP A 82 -12.23 -2.72 12.98
C ASP A 82 -11.98 -1.22 12.72
N THR A 83 -10.93 -0.68 13.32
CA THR A 83 -10.53 0.73 13.25
C THR A 83 -10.43 1.25 11.81
N ASP A 84 -9.98 0.41 10.88
CA ASP A 84 -9.79 0.78 9.47
C ASP A 84 -10.78 0.10 8.52
N TYR A 85 -11.70 -0.71 9.05
CA TYR A 85 -12.62 -1.53 8.26
C TYR A 85 -14.07 -1.25 8.65
N SER A 86 -14.84 -0.83 7.67
CA SER A 86 -16.30 -0.71 7.76
C SER A 86 -16.95 -1.49 6.64
N GLY A 87 -18.21 -1.83 6.79
CA GLY A 87 -18.92 -2.54 5.75
C GLY A 87 -20.38 -2.68 6.07
N GLY A 88 -21.09 -3.31 5.17
CA GLY A 88 -22.52 -3.50 5.33
C GLY A 88 -23.07 -4.49 4.32
N PHE A 89 -24.34 -4.81 4.52
CA PHE A 89 -25.10 -5.59 3.58
C PHE A 89 -26.49 -4.99 3.38
N GLU A 90 -27.04 -5.26 2.20
CA GLU A 90 -28.41 -4.92 1.84
C GLU A 90 -29.02 -6.13 1.11
N ILE A 91 -30.22 -6.50 1.52
CA ILE A 91 -31.02 -7.60 0.98
C ILE A 91 -32.17 -7.00 0.19
N ILE A 92 -32.19 -7.27 -1.12
CA ILE A 92 -33.20 -6.80 -2.07
C ILE A 92 -33.83 -8.03 -2.72
N GLY A 93 -35.00 -8.45 -2.22
CA GLY A 93 -35.63 -9.70 -2.62
C GLY A 93 -34.74 -10.90 -2.27
N ASP A 94 -34.38 -11.69 -3.28
CA ASP A 94 -33.49 -12.85 -3.11
C ASP A 94 -32.00 -12.49 -3.25
N ARG A 95 -31.67 -11.22 -3.51
CA ARG A 95 -30.28 -10.77 -3.72
C ARG A 95 -29.74 -10.10 -2.47
N VAL A 96 -28.48 -10.37 -2.18
CA VAL A 96 -27.72 -9.70 -1.13
C VAL A 96 -26.51 -9.03 -1.74
N ALA A 97 -26.46 -7.72 -1.59
CA ALA A 97 -25.30 -6.90 -1.88
C ALA A 97 -24.53 -6.69 -0.58
N MET A 98 -23.21 -6.91 -0.61
CA MET A 98 -22.32 -6.67 0.52
C MET A 98 -21.16 -5.81 0.08
N TYR A 99 -20.67 -4.99 1.00
CA TYR A 99 -19.48 -4.21 0.78
C TYR A 99 -18.61 -4.16 2.03
N ILE A 100 -17.30 -4.04 1.79
CA ILE A 100 -16.28 -3.74 2.79
C ILE A 100 -15.48 -2.57 2.27
N GLU A 101 -15.29 -1.57 3.12
CA GLU A 101 -14.40 -0.45 2.92
C GLU A 101 -13.26 -0.54 3.91
N ALA A 102 -12.05 -0.47 3.36
CA ALA A 102 -10.82 -0.50 4.13
C ALA A 102 -9.98 0.75 3.82
N ILE A 103 -9.45 1.40 4.87
CA ILE A 103 -8.54 2.54 4.71
C ILE A 103 -7.10 2.03 4.73
N ASN A 104 -6.37 2.20 3.63
CA ASN A 104 -4.93 1.95 3.63
C ASN A 104 -4.22 3.09 4.37
N ARG A 105 -3.83 2.87 5.63
CA ARG A 105 -3.11 3.87 6.45
C ARG A 105 -1.81 4.38 5.82
N ARG A 106 -1.18 3.61 4.95
CA ARG A 106 0.09 3.99 4.31
C ARG A 106 -0.11 5.00 3.19
N THR A 107 -1.17 4.84 2.41
CA THR A 107 -1.44 5.66 1.21
C THR A 107 -2.61 6.63 1.39
N GLY A 108 -3.41 6.47 2.45
CA GLY A 108 -4.65 7.20 2.69
C GLY A 108 -5.80 6.80 1.76
N GLN A 109 -5.62 5.77 0.94
CA GLN A 109 -6.62 5.35 -0.04
C GLN A 109 -7.69 4.48 0.60
N THR A 110 -8.96 4.74 0.27
CA THR A 110 -10.08 3.84 0.60
C THR A 110 -10.20 2.78 -0.49
N ILE A 111 -10.12 1.52 -0.09
CA ILE A 111 -10.28 0.35 -0.96
C ILE A 111 -11.63 -0.26 -0.64
N ARG A 112 -12.53 -0.28 -1.63
CA ARG A 112 -13.85 -0.92 -1.49
C ARG A 112 -13.84 -2.27 -2.19
N SER A 113 -14.30 -3.29 -1.48
CA SER A 113 -14.53 -4.65 -2.00
C SER A 113 -16.02 -4.95 -1.90
N THR A 114 -16.65 -5.33 -3.00
CA THR A 114 -18.08 -5.66 -3.04
C THR A 114 -18.28 -7.11 -3.43
N LYS A 115 -19.38 -7.69 -2.96
CA LYS A 115 -19.81 -9.04 -3.33
C LYS A 115 -21.32 -9.07 -3.40
N GLU A 116 -21.84 -9.62 -4.49
CA GLU A 116 -23.27 -9.88 -4.65
C GLU A 116 -23.51 -11.39 -4.67
N LEU A 117 -24.58 -11.82 -4.01
CA LEU A 117 -25.00 -13.21 -3.96
C LEU A 117 -26.52 -13.30 -4.05
N THR A 118 -27.02 -14.36 -4.64
CA THR A 118 -28.43 -14.74 -4.52
C THR A 118 -28.56 -15.71 -3.35
N LEU A 119 -29.34 -15.35 -2.35
CA LEU A 119 -29.72 -16.26 -1.27
C LEU A 119 -30.85 -17.14 -1.80
N THR A 120 -30.52 -18.35 -2.21
CA THR A 120 -31.53 -19.39 -2.40
C THR A 120 -32.02 -19.85 -1.03
N PRO A 121 -33.34 -19.99 -0.82
CA PRO A 121 -33.92 -20.49 0.42
C PRO A 121 -33.45 -21.91 0.76
#